data_AF-A0A382LS80-F1
#
_entry.id   AF-A0A382LS80-F1
#
_cell.length_a   1.000
_cell.length_b   1.000
_cell.length_c   1.000
_cell.angle_alpha   90.00
_cell.angle_beta   90.00
_cell.angle_gamma   90.00
#
_symmetry.space_group_name_H-M   'P 1'
#
loop_
_entity.id
_entity.type
_entity.pdbx_description
1 polymer ?
#
loop_
_entity_poly.entity_id
_entity_poly.type
_entity_poly.pdbx_seq_one_letter_code
_entity_poly.pdbx_strand_id
1 'polypeptide(L)'
;MKNIHDEVSRCIIQMLLKEPFFAHLLSGIVRNISKEIPTAAVGLRGTNINLFVNENFFLKELTTTSSRVAVIKHETLHLMFKHIFRMDIHNHDPMLFNYAADLVVNQFIGSWDLPDSAVTLATFPDLGLEPDQTVDWYYKKLAGLANEMRKQSRHFKFDQESGSSGGHAAEARKAADSIDESSSLDDAIKAAEKAADEAGKCAKSAVPGTSSDENSLEDAKDAADEAINKAQKKLEEEKSDMNKDDYDRSKQKLDDLKKQVNDLKPQGKPRLSSDWSNTSAPQSAGNL
;
A
#
# COMPACT_ATOMS: atom_id res chain seq x y z
N MET A 1 -6.88 29.17 17.80
CA MET A 1 -6.46 27.80 17.48
C MET A 1 -6.92 26.91 18.63
N LYS A 2 -7.57 25.76 18.39
CA LYS A 2 -8.00 24.87 19.48
C LYS A 2 -6.76 24.26 20.13
N ASN A 3 -6.66 24.29 21.45
CA ASN A 3 -5.60 23.59 22.17
C ASN A 3 -5.96 22.09 22.26
N ILE A 4 -5.03 21.22 21.87
CA ILE A 4 -5.24 19.76 21.86
C ILE A 4 -5.52 19.20 23.27
N HIS A 5 -4.85 19.68 24.31
CA HIS A 5 -5.07 19.20 25.68
C HIS A 5 -6.48 19.53 26.18
N ASP A 6 -6.99 20.72 25.83
CA ASP A 6 -8.36 21.12 26.16
C ASP A 6 -9.39 20.31 25.39
N GLU A 7 -9.11 19.96 24.13
CA GLU A 7 -10.00 19.14 23.31
C GLU A 7 -10.07 17.70 23.82
N VAL A 8 -8.92 17.08 24.14
CA VAL A 8 -8.87 15.75 24.77
C VAL A 8 -9.60 15.77 26.12
N SER A 9 -9.38 16.80 26.94
CA SER A 9 -10.07 16.95 28.22
C SER A 9 -11.58 17.10 28.05
N ARG A 10 -12.04 17.87 27.06
CA ARG A 10 -13.47 17.98 26.73
C ARG A 10 -14.06 16.64 26.31
N CYS A 11 -13.34 15.83 25.53
CA CYS A 11 -13.82 14.49 25.15
C CYS A 11 -13.97 13.58 26.37
N ILE A 12 -12.98 13.58 27.27
CA ILE A 12 -13.02 12.77 28.50
C ILE A 12 -14.14 13.24 29.44
N ILE A 13 -14.39 14.55 29.55
CA ILE A 13 -15.51 15.08 30.34
C ILE A 13 -16.86 14.64 29.73
N GLN A 14 -17.01 14.68 28.40
CA GLN A 14 -18.22 14.19 27.75
C GLN A 14 -18.44 12.69 28.00
N MET A 15 -17.36 11.91 27.94
CA MET A 15 -17.40 10.49 28.30
C MET A 15 -17.70 10.29 29.78
N LEU A 16 -17.20 11.14 30.69
CA LEU A 16 -17.53 11.07 32.12
C LEU A 16 -19.02 11.26 32.39
N LEU A 17 -19.67 12.16 31.63
CA LEU A 17 -21.09 12.46 31.79
C LEU A 17 -21.99 11.35 31.24
N LYS A 18 -21.60 10.68 30.15
CA LYS A 18 -22.42 9.64 29.50
C LYS A 18 -22.04 8.21 29.88
N GLU A 19 -20.75 7.96 30.07
CA GLU A 19 -20.15 6.64 30.25
C GLU A 19 -19.01 6.68 31.31
N PRO A 20 -19.35 6.98 32.58
CA PRO A 20 -18.39 7.30 33.63
C PRO A 20 -17.34 6.22 33.89
N PHE A 21 -17.68 4.95 33.62
CA PHE A 21 -16.75 3.82 33.74
C PHE A 21 -15.50 4.01 32.87
N PHE A 22 -15.66 4.34 31.58
CA PHE A 22 -14.53 4.51 30.67
C PHE A 22 -13.71 5.76 31.00
N ALA A 23 -14.37 6.85 31.39
CA ALA A 23 -13.68 8.06 31.82
C ALA A 23 -12.87 7.85 33.11
N HIS A 24 -13.38 7.04 34.04
CA HIS A 24 -12.65 6.68 35.25
C HIS A 24 -11.37 5.89 34.92
N LEU A 25 -11.45 4.93 33.98
CA LEU A 25 -10.27 4.18 33.53
C LEU A 25 -9.17 5.11 32.95
N LEU A 26 -9.57 6.15 32.20
CA LEU A 26 -8.65 7.16 31.67
C LEU A 26 -8.09 8.14 32.71
N SER A 27 -8.70 8.25 33.90
CA SER A 27 -8.25 9.22 34.91
C SER A 27 -6.85 8.94 35.46
N GLY A 28 -6.43 7.67 35.44
CA GLY A 28 -5.10 7.23 35.89
C GLY A 28 -4.06 7.11 34.78
N ILE A 29 -4.38 7.51 33.54
CA ILE A 29 -3.52 7.30 32.36
C ILE A 29 -2.81 8.59 31.98
N VAL A 30 -1.51 8.49 31.69
CA VAL A 30 -0.70 9.62 31.23
C VAL A 30 -1.09 9.95 29.79
N ARG A 31 -1.39 11.23 29.52
CA ARG A 31 -1.76 11.72 28.19
C ARG A 31 -0.52 12.31 27.52
N ASN A 32 -0.16 11.80 26.37
CA ASN A 32 1.01 12.22 25.63
C ASN A 32 0.61 12.71 24.23
N ILE A 33 0.91 13.95 23.91
CA ILE A 33 0.73 14.46 22.55
C ILE A 33 2.00 14.14 21.77
N SER A 34 1.90 13.26 20.78
CA SER A 34 3.05 12.77 20.01
C SER A 34 2.73 12.72 18.52
N LYS A 35 3.75 12.99 17.70
CA LYS A 35 3.71 12.82 16.24
C LYS A 35 4.32 11.50 15.78
N GLU A 36 4.83 10.69 16.71
CA GLU A 36 5.46 9.39 16.43
C GLU A 36 4.44 8.34 15.96
N ILE A 37 3.18 8.49 16.38
CA ILE A 37 2.06 7.69 15.91
C ILE A 37 1.23 8.48 14.88
N PRO A 38 0.60 7.81 13.91
CA PRO A 38 -0.21 8.48 12.89
C PRO A 38 -1.53 9.04 13.46
N THR A 39 -2.14 8.35 14.44
CA THR A 39 -3.52 8.63 14.91
C THR A 39 -3.61 8.82 16.43
N ALA A 40 -4.19 7.86 17.14
CA ALA A 40 -4.16 7.73 18.60
C ALA A 40 -3.72 6.30 18.93
N ALA A 41 -3.18 6.09 20.13
CA ALA A 41 -2.77 4.75 20.57
C ALA A 41 -2.73 4.69 22.10
N VAL A 42 -2.96 3.50 22.64
CA VAL A 42 -2.56 3.13 24.01
C VAL A 42 -1.37 2.20 24.00
N GLY A 43 -0.43 2.43 24.92
CA GLY A 43 0.78 1.63 25.04
C GLY A 43 1.47 1.81 26.37
N LEU A 44 2.50 1.00 26.61
CA LEU A 44 3.40 1.17 27.73
C LEU A 44 4.53 2.11 27.33
N ARG A 45 4.87 3.06 28.21
CA ARG A 45 6.12 3.82 28.14
C ARG A 45 6.81 3.70 29.49
N GLY A 46 7.85 2.88 29.56
CA GLY A 46 8.40 2.39 30.82
C GLY A 46 7.36 1.57 31.59
N THR A 47 7.07 1.93 32.85
CA THR A 47 6.06 1.24 33.67
C THR A 47 4.65 1.86 33.55
N ASN A 48 4.50 2.96 32.83
CA ASN A 48 3.26 3.72 32.77
C ASN A 48 2.45 3.38 31.52
N ILE A 49 1.14 3.22 31.69
CA ILE A 49 0.20 3.21 30.56
C ILE A 49 0.02 4.64 30.07
N ASN A 50 0.18 4.84 28.77
CA ASN A 50 0.06 6.13 28.11
C ASN A 50 -1.03 6.07 27.04
N LEU A 51 -1.78 7.17 26.94
CA LEU A 51 -2.62 7.50 25.81
C LEU A 51 -1.84 8.49 24.93
N PHE A 52 -1.40 8.04 23.77
CA PHE A 52 -0.76 8.85 22.76
C PHE A 52 -1.80 9.43 21.80
N VAL A 53 -1.71 10.72 21.51
CA VAL A 53 -2.63 11.40 20.58
C VAL A 53 -1.83 12.26 19.62
N ASN A 54 -1.99 12.02 18.32
CA ASN A 54 -1.48 12.88 17.27
C ASN A 54 -2.40 14.09 17.08
N GLU A 55 -1.86 15.28 17.30
CA GLU A 55 -2.61 16.54 17.20
C GLU A 55 -3.15 16.80 15.78
N ASN A 56 -2.40 16.47 14.73
CA ASN A 56 -2.85 16.69 13.36
C ASN A 56 -4.07 15.83 13.06
N PHE A 57 -4.00 14.54 13.34
CA PHE A 57 -5.13 13.63 13.20
C PHE A 57 -6.33 14.11 14.04
N PHE A 58 -6.12 14.34 15.34
CA PHE A 58 -7.20 14.60 16.27
C PHE A 58 -7.92 15.95 16.06
N LEU A 59 -7.19 17.00 15.65
CA LEU A 59 -7.78 18.33 15.43
C LEU A 59 -8.14 18.62 13.98
N LYS A 60 -7.43 18.04 13.00
CA LYS A 60 -7.60 18.39 11.57
C LYS A 60 -8.39 17.34 10.81
N GLU A 61 -8.23 16.05 11.12
CA GLU A 61 -8.89 14.96 10.39
C GLU A 61 -10.21 14.57 11.03
N LEU A 62 -10.26 14.49 12.38
CA LEU A 62 -11.53 14.26 13.08
C LEU A 62 -12.38 15.54 13.08
N THR A 63 -13.43 15.55 12.26
CA THR A 63 -14.27 16.74 12.03
C THR A 63 -15.30 16.97 13.13
N THR A 64 -15.78 15.92 13.79
CA THR A 64 -16.83 16.01 14.81
C THR A 64 -16.30 15.75 16.23
N THR A 65 -16.98 16.32 17.23
CA THR A 65 -16.70 15.99 18.64
C THR A 65 -17.03 14.53 18.94
N SER A 66 -18.08 14.00 18.33
CA SER A 66 -18.50 12.60 18.49
C SER A 66 -17.39 11.64 18.10
N SER A 67 -16.76 11.87 16.93
CA SER A 67 -15.64 11.05 16.45
C SER A 67 -14.38 11.18 17.29
N ARG A 68 -14.11 12.37 17.85
CA ARG A 68 -13.03 12.53 18.83
C ARG A 68 -13.27 11.72 20.10
N VAL A 69 -14.51 11.73 20.62
CA VAL A 69 -14.87 10.90 21.79
C VAL A 69 -14.80 9.41 21.44
N ALA A 70 -15.28 9.02 20.25
CA ALA A 70 -15.20 7.65 19.76
C ALA A 70 -13.76 7.12 19.74
N VAL A 71 -12.81 7.90 19.20
CA VAL A 71 -11.38 7.52 19.20
C VAL A 71 -10.82 7.37 20.62
N ILE A 72 -11.12 8.31 21.53
CA ILE A 72 -10.65 8.21 22.92
C ILE A 72 -11.23 6.96 23.63
N LYS A 73 -12.51 6.67 23.38
CA LYS A 73 -13.16 5.46 23.89
C LYS A 73 -12.58 4.20 23.28
N HIS A 74 -12.31 4.19 21.97
CA HIS A 74 -11.66 3.09 21.25
C HIS A 74 -10.35 2.69 21.94
N GLU A 75 -9.46 3.66 22.18
CA GLU A 75 -8.20 3.40 22.89
C GLU A 75 -8.42 2.89 24.33
N THR A 76 -9.44 3.42 25.02
CA THR A 76 -9.82 2.96 26.35
C THR A 76 -10.27 1.49 26.35
N LEU A 77 -10.99 1.07 25.31
CA LEU A 77 -11.46 -0.30 25.15
C LEU A 77 -10.31 -1.27 24.88
N HIS A 78 -9.26 -0.87 24.14
CA HIS A 78 -8.05 -1.70 23.99
C HIS A 78 -7.38 -2.00 25.33
N LEU A 79 -7.36 -1.03 26.25
CA LEU A 79 -6.87 -1.26 27.62
C LEU A 79 -7.81 -2.14 28.43
N MET A 80 -9.11 -1.86 28.38
CA MET A 80 -10.12 -2.63 29.12
C MET A 80 -10.09 -4.12 28.74
N PHE A 81 -10.04 -4.42 27.44
CA PHE A 81 -9.93 -5.80 26.95
C PHE A 81 -8.52 -6.38 27.04
N LYS A 82 -7.53 -5.58 27.49
CA LYS A 82 -6.13 -5.96 27.63
C LYS A 82 -5.49 -6.38 26.31
N HIS A 83 -5.95 -5.84 25.18
CA HIS A 83 -5.43 -6.20 23.85
C HIS A 83 -3.91 -5.95 23.74
N ILE A 84 -3.42 -4.87 24.35
CA ILE A 84 -1.98 -4.56 24.42
C ILE A 84 -1.14 -5.65 25.12
N PHE A 85 -1.76 -6.50 25.95
CA PHE A 85 -1.09 -7.56 26.71
C PHE A 85 -1.39 -8.97 26.17
N ARG A 86 -2.33 -9.09 25.21
CA ARG A 86 -2.76 -10.39 24.67
C ARG A 86 -2.05 -10.76 23.38
N MET A 87 -1.44 -9.80 22.70
CA MET A 87 -0.69 -10.07 21.48
C MET A 87 0.54 -10.94 21.79
N ASP A 88 0.48 -12.20 21.36
CA ASP A 88 1.66 -13.05 21.28
C ASP A 88 2.51 -12.71 20.05
N ILE A 89 3.65 -12.05 20.25
CA ILE A 89 4.56 -11.61 19.17
C ILE A 89 5.19 -12.75 18.36
N HIS A 90 5.17 -13.98 18.87
CA HIS A 90 5.76 -15.13 18.18
C HIS A 90 4.74 -15.84 17.30
N ASN A 91 3.46 -15.77 17.67
CA ASN A 91 2.38 -16.51 17.01
C ASN A 91 1.43 -15.61 16.21
N HIS A 92 1.41 -14.31 16.48
CA HIS A 92 0.56 -13.36 15.78
C HIS A 92 1.37 -12.42 14.88
N ASP A 93 0.90 -12.28 13.65
CA ASP A 93 1.14 -11.10 12.82
C ASP A 93 0.56 -9.84 13.51
N PRO A 94 1.38 -8.85 13.89
CA PRO A 94 0.93 -7.68 14.66
C PRO A 94 -0.14 -6.86 13.95
N MET A 95 -0.06 -6.76 12.61
CA MET A 95 -1.01 -5.97 11.83
C MET A 95 -2.38 -6.65 11.80
N LEU A 96 -2.43 -7.97 11.57
CA LEU A 96 -3.66 -8.73 11.63
C LEU A 96 -4.27 -8.76 13.04
N PHE A 97 -3.43 -8.77 14.08
CA PHE A 97 -3.90 -8.70 15.46
C PHE A 97 -4.53 -7.34 15.76
N ASN A 98 -3.93 -6.23 15.31
CA ASN A 98 -4.54 -4.91 15.45
C ASN A 98 -5.91 -4.85 14.76
N TYR A 99 -6.04 -5.33 13.51
CA TYR A 99 -7.35 -5.40 12.85
C TYR A 99 -8.37 -6.24 13.62
N ALA A 100 -7.96 -7.39 14.14
CA ALA A 100 -8.84 -8.24 14.94
C ALA A 100 -9.29 -7.54 16.24
N ALA A 101 -8.37 -6.85 16.91
CA ALA A 101 -8.65 -6.11 18.13
C ALA A 101 -9.58 -4.91 17.87
N ASP A 102 -9.37 -4.19 16.76
CA ASP A 102 -10.18 -3.06 16.31
C ASP A 102 -11.61 -3.50 16.00
N LEU A 103 -11.76 -4.63 15.30
CA LEU A 103 -13.07 -5.24 15.04
C LEU A 103 -13.84 -5.53 16.33
N VAL A 104 -13.15 -5.98 17.39
CA VAL A 104 -13.79 -6.16 18.70
C VAL A 104 -14.19 -4.81 19.29
N VAL A 105 -13.26 -3.85 19.44
CA VAL A 105 -13.55 -2.61 20.17
C VAL A 105 -14.56 -1.71 19.45
N ASN A 106 -14.56 -1.69 18.12
CA ASN A 106 -15.43 -0.81 17.33
C ASN A 106 -16.92 -1.20 17.47
N GLN A 107 -17.22 -2.44 17.84
CA GLN A 107 -18.58 -2.88 18.18
C GLN A 107 -19.10 -2.28 19.50
N PHE A 108 -18.21 -1.80 20.38
CA PHE A 108 -18.56 -1.28 21.71
C PHE A 108 -18.52 0.26 21.82
N ILE A 109 -18.37 0.98 20.70
CA ILE A 109 -18.30 2.45 20.69
C ILE A 109 -19.62 3.09 21.10
N GLY A 110 -20.76 2.43 20.86
CA GLY A 110 -22.06 2.85 21.39
C GLY A 110 -22.60 4.09 20.66
N SER A 111 -22.97 5.13 21.42
CA SER A 111 -23.63 6.34 20.87
C SER A 111 -22.70 7.35 20.21
N TRP A 112 -21.43 7.03 20.02
CA TRP A 112 -20.44 7.93 19.42
C TRP A 112 -20.20 7.54 17.97
N ASP A 113 -19.97 8.53 17.12
CA ASP A 113 -19.82 8.32 15.68
C ASP A 113 -18.38 7.92 15.37
N LEU A 114 -18.16 6.67 14.98
CA LEU A 114 -16.86 6.23 14.48
C LEU A 114 -16.41 7.11 13.29
N PRO A 115 -15.10 7.41 13.16
CA PRO A 115 -14.57 8.01 11.94
C PRO A 115 -14.81 7.10 10.73
N ASP A 116 -14.92 7.68 9.52
CA ASP A 116 -15.10 6.92 8.28
C ASP A 116 -13.95 5.92 8.00
N SER A 117 -12.77 6.17 8.58
CA SER A 117 -11.60 5.30 8.48
C SER A 117 -11.62 4.09 9.42
N ALA A 118 -12.63 3.96 10.29
CA ALA A 118 -12.69 2.90 11.29
C ALA A 118 -12.95 1.53 10.67
N VAL A 119 -12.23 0.52 11.18
CA VAL A 119 -12.38 -0.88 10.76
C VAL A 119 -13.61 -1.47 11.42
N THR A 120 -14.58 -1.93 10.62
CA THR A 120 -15.82 -2.54 11.11
C THR A 120 -16.06 -3.88 10.44
N LEU A 121 -17.07 -4.64 10.86
CA LEU A 121 -17.44 -5.88 10.19
C LEU A 121 -17.76 -5.66 8.70
N ALA A 122 -18.32 -4.49 8.36
CA ALA A 122 -18.63 -4.10 6.99
C ALA A 122 -17.39 -3.83 6.13
N THR A 123 -16.21 -3.63 6.75
CA THR A 123 -14.93 -3.57 6.04
C THR A 123 -14.59 -4.90 5.36
N PHE A 124 -15.16 -6.02 5.84
CA PHE A 124 -14.90 -7.37 5.32
C PHE A 124 -16.20 -8.10 4.96
N PRO A 125 -16.95 -7.63 3.95
CA PRO A 125 -18.26 -8.18 3.62
C PRO A 125 -18.20 -9.66 3.22
N ASP A 126 -17.10 -10.09 2.61
CA ASP A 126 -16.93 -11.45 2.07
C ASP A 126 -16.49 -12.49 3.13
N LEU A 127 -16.12 -12.05 4.34
CA LEU A 127 -15.61 -12.94 5.38
C LEU A 127 -16.68 -13.59 6.25
N GLY A 128 -17.95 -13.16 6.13
CA GLY A 128 -19.04 -13.62 6.99
C GLY A 128 -18.68 -13.46 8.47
N LEU A 129 -18.20 -12.27 8.84
CA LEU A 129 -17.81 -11.97 10.21
C LEU A 129 -19.07 -11.81 11.06
N GLU A 130 -19.23 -12.68 12.05
CA GLU A 130 -20.30 -12.57 13.03
C GLU A 130 -19.95 -11.50 14.08
N PRO A 131 -20.94 -10.79 14.63
CA PRO A 131 -20.72 -9.88 15.75
C PRO A 131 -20.36 -10.63 17.04
N ASP A 132 -19.85 -9.89 18.02
CA ASP A 132 -19.58 -10.34 19.41
C ASP A 132 -18.63 -11.55 19.51
N GLN A 133 -17.73 -11.73 18.55
CA GLN A 133 -16.70 -12.77 18.60
C GLN A 133 -15.43 -12.31 19.33
N THR A 134 -14.58 -13.27 19.72
CA THR A 134 -13.32 -12.97 20.38
C THR A 134 -12.27 -12.43 19.41
N VAL A 135 -11.26 -11.70 19.93
CA VAL A 135 -10.11 -11.25 19.14
C VAL A 135 -9.42 -12.42 18.42
N ASP A 136 -9.28 -13.58 19.09
CA ASP A 136 -8.66 -14.78 18.49
C ASP A 136 -9.50 -15.34 17.33
N TRP A 137 -10.83 -15.24 17.42
CA TRP A 137 -11.72 -15.69 16.35
C TRP A 137 -11.58 -14.79 15.12
N TYR A 138 -11.64 -13.46 15.31
CA TYR A 138 -11.43 -12.51 14.22
C TYR A 138 -10.02 -12.64 13.63
N TYR A 139 -9.00 -12.79 14.46
CA TYR A 139 -7.63 -13.02 14.03
C TYR A 139 -7.54 -14.27 13.15
N LYS A 140 -8.14 -15.38 13.56
CA LYS A 140 -8.13 -16.63 12.78
C LYS A 140 -8.80 -16.46 11.42
N LYS A 141 -9.90 -15.71 11.33
CA LYS A 141 -10.58 -15.41 10.06
C LYS A 141 -9.70 -14.56 9.14
N LEU A 142 -9.13 -13.48 9.66
CA LEU A 142 -8.25 -12.57 8.91
C LEU A 142 -6.96 -13.28 8.47
N ALA A 143 -6.34 -14.07 9.35
CA ALA A 143 -5.16 -14.87 9.03
C ALA A 143 -5.47 -15.97 8.00
N GLY A 144 -6.66 -16.56 8.06
CA GLY A 144 -7.15 -17.49 7.04
C GLY A 144 -7.18 -16.84 5.66
N LEU A 145 -7.82 -15.67 5.55
CA LEU A 145 -7.88 -14.89 4.32
C LEU A 145 -6.48 -14.51 3.81
N ALA A 146 -5.64 -13.95 4.68
CA ALA A 146 -4.28 -13.56 4.32
C ALA A 146 -3.46 -14.75 3.80
N ASN A 147 -3.65 -15.93 4.39
CA ASN A 147 -3.00 -17.16 3.93
C ASN A 147 -3.57 -17.67 2.61
N GLU A 148 -4.88 -17.58 2.38
CA GLU A 148 -5.49 -17.91 1.09
C GLU A 148 -5.01 -16.98 -0.01
N MET A 149 -4.95 -15.68 0.23
CA MET A 149 -4.38 -14.70 -0.69
C MET A 149 -2.91 -15.01 -1.00
N ARG A 150 -2.11 -15.33 0.02
CA ARG A 150 -0.71 -15.76 -0.14
C ARG A 150 -0.56 -17.09 -0.89
N LYS A 151 -1.52 -18.01 -0.74
CA LYS A 151 -1.53 -19.29 -1.47
C LYS A 151 -1.97 -19.10 -2.91
N GLN A 152 -2.97 -18.27 -3.17
CA GLN A 152 -3.39 -17.91 -4.51
C GLN A 152 -2.24 -17.18 -5.23
N SER A 153 -1.55 -16.24 -4.58
CA SER A 153 -0.37 -15.59 -5.15
C SER A 153 0.80 -16.55 -5.41
N ARG A 154 0.85 -17.72 -4.74
CA ARG A 154 1.82 -18.80 -4.99
C ARG A 154 1.33 -19.84 -6.01
N HIS A 155 0.02 -20.01 -6.18
CA HIS A 155 -0.60 -20.97 -7.10
C HIS A 155 -0.88 -20.35 -8.48
N PHE A 156 -0.89 -19.02 -8.57
CA PHE A 156 -0.40 -18.36 -9.77
C PHE A 156 1.06 -18.77 -9.93
N LYS A 157 1.30 -19.81 -10.74
CA LYS A 157 2.56 -19.92 -11.46
C LYS A 157 2.70 -18.60 -12.20
N PHE A 158 3.53 -17.73 -11.65
CA PHE A 158 4.15 -16.68 -12.41
C PHE A 158 4.85 -17.35 -13.58
N ASP A 159 4.22 -17.34 -14.76
CA ASP A 159 5.00 -16.94 -15.91
C ASP A 159 5.66 -15.62 -15.51
N GLN A 160 6.96 -15.56 -15.77
CA GLN A 160 7.94 -14.59 -15.28
C GLN A 160 7.65 -13.18 -15.82
N GLU A 161 6.49 -12.62 -15.51
CA GLU A 161 5.91 -11.39 -16.09
C GLU A 161 5.11 -10.59 -15.04
N SER A 162 5.65 -10.36 -13.83
CA SER A 162 5.20 -9.19 -13.05
C SER A 162 6.35 -8.48 -12.37
N GLY A 163 7.02 -7.62 -13.13
CA GLY A 163 7.60 -6.43 -12.55
C GLY A 163 6.47 -5.47 -12.13
N SER A 164 6.79 -4.54 -11.24
CA SER A 164 6.03 -3.29 -11.18
C SER A 164 6.21 -2.53 -12.51
N SER A 165 5.35 -1.56 -12.82
CA SER A 165 5.56 -0.63 -13.96
C SER A 165 6.98 -0.04 -13.94
N GLY A 166 7.44 0.43 -12.78
CA GLY A 166 8.81 0.89 -12.57
C GLY A 166 9.89 -0.20 -12.67
N GLY A 167 9.54 -1.46 -12.41
CA GLY A 167 10.44 -2.60 -12.64
C GLY A 167 10.68 -2.79 -14.14
N HIS A 168 9.60 -2.91 -14.91
CA HIS A 168 9.66 -3.00 -16.38
C HIS A 168 10.38 -1.81 -17.03
N ALA A 169 10.21 -0.59 -16.50
CA ALA A 169 10.93 0.59 -16.95
C ALA A 169 12.45 0.46 -16.75
N ALA A 170 12.89 -0.04 -15.59
CA ALA A 170 14.31 -0.29 -15.35
C ALA A 170 14.87 -1.39 -16.26
N GLU A 171 14.08 -2.42 -16.56
CA GLU A 171 14.53 -3.52 -17.41
C GLU A 171 14.71 -3.05 -18.87
N ALA A 172 13.80 -2.20 -19.35
CA ALA A 172 13.88 -1.54 -20.66
C ALA A 172 15.12 -0.65 -20.75
N ARG A 173 15.39 0.18 -19.71
CA ARG A 173 16.61 1.00 -19.64
C ARG A 173 17.86 0.15 -19.68
N LYS A 174 17.91 -0.95 -18.91
CA LYS A 174 19.06 -1.87 -18.91
C LYS A 174 19.31 -2.51 -20.27
N ALA A 175 18.25 -2.80 -21.04
CA ALA A 175 18.39 -3.28 -22.41
C ALA A 175 18.96 -2.20 -23.33
N ALA A 176 18.48 -0.95 -23.23
CA ALA A 176 19.01 0.18 -24.00
C ALA A 176 20.47 0.50 -23.68
N ASP A 177 20.87 0.40 -22.42
CA ASP A 177 22.24 0.62 -21.94
C ASP A 177 23.20 -0.49 -22.38
N SER A 178 22.69 -1.68 -22.69
CA SER A 178 23.52 -2.80 -23.17
C SER A 178 23.99 -2.65 -24.62
N ILE A 179 23.45 -1.67 -25.36
CA ILE A 179 23.87 -1.38 -26.73
C ILE A 179 24.98 -0.32 -26.70
N ASP A 180 26.19 -0.75 -26.99
CA ASP A 180 27.38 0.09 -27.11
C ASP A 180 28.01 0.01 -28.52
N GLU A 181 29.12 0.72 -28.72
CA GLU A 181 29.83 0.72 -30.01
C GLU A 181 30.31 -0.67 -30.42
N SER A 182 30.65 -1.54 -29.46
CA SER A 182 31.17 -2.89 -29.69
C SER A 182 30.10 -3.96 -29.96
N SER A 183 28.83 -3.65 -29.71
CA SER A 183 27.72 -4.57 -29.89
C SER A 183 27.50 -4.92 -31.36
N SER A 184 27.23 -6.19 -31.68
CA SER A 184 26.86 -6.57 -33.06
C SER A 184 25.48 -6.01 -33.43
N LEU A 185 25.17 -5.90 -34.73
CA LEU A 185 23.82 -5.55 -35.18
C LEU A 185 22.75 -6.50 -34.62
N ASP A 186 23.02 -7.81 -34.60
CA ASP A 186 22.10 -8.81 -34.04
C ASP A 186 21.84 -8.59 -32.54
N ASP A 187 22.88 -8.25 -31.77
CA ASP A 187 22.73 -7.98 -30.35
C ASP A 187 21.97 -6.67 -30.09
N ALA A 188 22.21 -5.65 -30.92
CA ALA A 188 21.48 -4.39 -30.87
C ALA A 188 19.99 -4.58 -31.21
N ILE A 189 19.66 -5.40 -32.22
CA ILE A 189 18.27 -5.75 -32.56
C ILE A 189 17.61 -6.52 -31.41
N LYS A 190 18.29 -7.52 -30.83
CA LYS A 190 17.74 -8.27 -29.68
C LYS A 190 17.51 -7.39 -28.46
N ALA A 191 18.42 -6.44 -28.20
CA ALA A 191 18.28 -5.49 -27.11
C ALA A 191 17.11 -4.53 -27.35
N ALA A 192 16.91 -4.07 -28.60
CA ALA A 192 15.76 -3.26 -28.98
C ALA A 192 14.43 -4.01 -28.84
N GLU A 193 14.37 -5.28 -29.27
CA GLU A 193 13.21 -6.16 -29.05
C GLU A 193 12.89 -6.29 -27.56
N LYS A 194 13.91 -6.58 -26.75
CA LYS A 194 13.76 -6.70 -25.30
C LYS A 194 13.25 -5.41 -24.67
N ALA A 195 13.79 -4.25 -25.06
CA ALA A 195 13.36 -2.97 -24.53
C ALA A 195 11.89 -2.68 -24.89
N ALA A 196 11.48 -2.96 -26.13
CA ALA A 196 10.10 -2.80 -26.58
C ALA A 196 9.13 -3.77 -25.87
N ASP A 197 9.54 -5.01 -25.64
CA ASP A 197 8.76 -6.01 -24.89
C ASP A 197 8.54 -5.56 -23.44
N GLU A 198 9.59 -5.06 -22.77
CA GLU A 198 9.50 -4.56 -21.40
C GLU A 198 8.65 -3.29 -21.32
N ALA A 199 8.71 -2.38 -22.31
CA ALA A 199 7.79 -1.26 -22.41
C ALA A 199 6.33 -1.74 -22.57
N GLY A 200 6.09 -2.78 -23.37
CA GLY A 200 4.78 -3.41 -23.52
C GLY A 200 4.25 -4.02 -22.22
N LYS A 201 5.12 -4.67 -21.43
CA LYS A 201 4.78 -5.18 -20.09
C LYS A 201 4.52 -4.04 -19.10
N CYS A 202 5.32 -2.98 -19.15
CA CYS A 202 5.10 -1.76 -18.37
C CYS A 202 3.70 -1.21 -18.63
N ALA A 203 3.30 -1.08 -19.90
CA ALA A 203 1.97 -0.60 -20.32
C ALA A 203 0.82 -1.45 -19.76
N LYS A 204 0.96 -2.78 -19.80
CA LYS A 204 -0.01 -3.72 -19.22
C LYS A 204 -0.12 -3.61 -17.69
N SER A 205 0.98 -3.28 -17.02
CA SER A 205 1.04 -3.16 -15.56
C SER A 205 0.64 -1.76 -15.04
N ALA A 206 0.79 -0.73 -15.88
CA ALA A 206 0.57 0.67 -15.53
C ALA A 206 -0.92 1.00 -15.41
N VAL A 207 -1.33 1.55 -14.26
CA VAL A 207 -2.73 1.91 -14.01
C VAL A 207 -3.03 3.32 -14.58
N PRO A 208 -4.05 3.48 -15.46
CA PRO A 208 -4.43 4.79 -15.98
C PRO A 208 -4.77 5.79 -14.89
N GLY A 209 -4.24 7.02 -14.99
CA GLY A 209 -4.50 8.10 -14.03
C GLY A 209 -3.61 8.11 -12.80
N THR A 210 -2.64 7.20 -12.67
CA THR A 210 -1.61 7.26 -11.62
C THR A 210 -0.35 7.91 -12.19
N SER A 211 0.09 9.01 -11.58
CA SER A 211 1.26 9.75 -12.09
C SER A 211 2.54 8.92 -12.05
N SER A 212 2.68 8.01 -11.09
CA SER A 212 3.84 7.12 -10.99
C SER A 212 3.90 6.08 -12.10
N ASP A 213 2.76 5.49 -12.49
CA ASP A 213 2.75 4.49 -13.56
C ASP A 213 2.84 5.14 -14.93
N GLU A 214 2.23 6.31 -15.12
CA GLU A 214 2.35 7.09 -16.36
C GLU A 214 3.80 7.52 -16.60
N ASN A 215 4.49 8.01 -15.57
CA ASN A 215 5.92 8.33 -15.66
C ASN A 215 6.76 7.08 -15.96
N SER A 216 6.49 5.96 -15.28
CA SER A 216 7.22 4.71 -15.52
C SER A 216 7.03 4.18 -16.93
N LEU A 217 5.82 4.32 -17.49
CA LEU A 217 5.55 3.94 -18.87
C LEU A 217 6.28 4.85 -19.86
N GLU A 218 6.31 6.16 -19.62
CA GLU A 218 7.04 7.08 -20.48
C GLU A 218 8.55 6.80 -20.43
N ASP A 219 9.12 6.57 -19.24
CA ASP A 219 10.51 6.17 -19.09
C ASP A 219 10.84 4.88 -19.85
N ALA A 220 9.92 3.91 -19.83
CA ALA A 220 10.08 2.64 -20.55
C ALA A 220 10.01 2.83 -22.08
N LYS A 221 9.10 3.70 -22.56
CA LYS A 221 8.98 4.04 -23.99
C LYS A 221 10.23 4.77 -24.48
N ASP A 222 10.73 5.74 -23.71
CA ASP A 222 11.96 6.47 -24.02
C ASP A 222 13.16 5.53 -24.11
N ALA A 223 13.28 4.58 -23.19
CA ALA A 223 14.33 3.57 -23.24
C ALA A 223 14.22 2.65 -24.47
N ALA A 224 13.00 2.22 -24.82
CA ALA A 224 12.77 1.41 -26.01
C ALA A 224 13.09 2.18 -27.30
N ASP A 225 12.67 3.44 -27.40
CA ASP A 225 12.99 4.31 -28.54
C ASP A 225 14.50 4.55 -28.65
N GLU A 226 15.20 4.76 -27.54
CA GLU A 226 16.66 4.86 -27.52
C GLU A 226 17.32 3.59 -28.07
N ALA A 227 16.90 2.40 -27.61
CA ALA A 227 17.43 1.12 -28.07
C ALA A 227 17.18 0.90 -29.57
N ILE A 228 15.96 1.20 -30.04
CA ILE A 228 15.59 1.11 -31.46
C ILE A 228 16.44 2.06 -32.31
N ASN A 229 16.61 3.32 -31.87
CA ASN A 229 17.43 4.28 -32.62
C ASN A 229 18.90 3.86 -32.68
N LYS A 230 19.46 3.27 -31.60
CA LYS A 230 20.82 2.70 -31.61
C LYS A 230 20.94 1.52 -32.58
N ALA A 231 19.95 0.62 -32.62
CA ALA A 231 19.92 -0.50 -33.56
C ALA A 231 19.77 -0.02 -35.02
N GLN A 232 18.92 0.97 -35.29
CA GLN A 232 18.77 1.58 -36.62
C GLN A 232 20.09 2.21 -37.10
N LYS A 233 20.81 2.90 -36.21
CA LYS A 233 22.12 3.47 -36.54
C LYS A 233 23.12 2.38 -36.94
N LYS A 234 23.22 1.29 -36.17
CA LYS A 234 24.09 0.14 -36.51
C LYS A 234 23.68 -0.52 -37.83
N LEU A 235 22.39 -0.64 -38.10
CA LEU A 235 21.89 -1.19 -39.36
C LEU A 235 22.32 -0.36 -40.57
N GLU A 236 22.34 0.97 -40.45
CA GLU A 236 22.85 1.85 -41.53
C GLU A 236 24.37 1.77 -41.67
N GLU A 237 25.11 1.58 -40.58
CA GLU A 237 26.57 1.40 -40.59
C GLU A 237 26.98 0.09 -41.31
N GLU A 238 26.23 -0.99 -41.13
CA GLU A 238 26.51 -2.31 -41.75
C GLU A 238 25.84 -2.51 -43.12
N LYS A 239 25.14 -1.50 -43.64
CA LYS A 239 24.33 -1.59 -44.87
C LYS A 239 25.12 -2.00 -46.11
N SER A 240 26.38 -1.59 -46.23
CA SER A 240 27.22 -1.92 -47.39
C SER A 240 27.60 -3.41 -47.45
N ASP A 241 27.60 -4.06 -46.29
CA ASP A 241 28.14 -5.42 -46.11
C ASP A 241 27.00 -6.45 -46.02
N MET A 242 25.74 -5.99 -46.04
CA MET A 242 24.54 -6.81 -45.96
C MET A 242 23.84 -6.99 -47.32
N ASN A 243 23.17 -8.13 -47.46
CA ASN A 243 22.22 -8.34 -48.55
C ASN A 243 21.00 -7.39 -48.39
N LYS A 244 20.49 -6.89 -49.51
CA LYS A 244 19.35 -5.97 -49.56
C LYS A 244 18.11 -6.54 -48.85
N ASP A 245 17.81 -7.81 -49.06
CA ASP A 245 16.63 -8.45 -48.47
C ASP A 245 16.72 -8.53 -46.94
N ASP A 246 17.93 -8.76 -46.40
CA ASP A 246 18.17 -8.82 -44.96
C ASP A 246 18.13 -7.42 -44.34
N TYR A 247 18.64 -6.41 -45.04
CA TYR A 247 18.55 -5.00 -44.61
C TYR A 247 17.09 -4.54 -44.57
N ASP A 248 16.33 -4.79 -45.63
CA ASP A 248 14.93 -4.39 -45.72
C ASP A 248 14.09 -5.09 -44.62
N ARG A 249 14.37 -6.37 -44.33
CA ARG A 249 13.73 -7.12 -43.23
C ARG A 249 14.05 -6.52 -41.87
N SER A 250 15.32 -6.27 -41.57
CA SER A 250 15.74 -5.72 -40.27
C SER A 250 15.21 -4.31 -40.06
N LYS A 251 15.18 -3.49 -41.13
CA LYS A 251 14.61 -2.15 -41.10
C LYS A 251 13.11 -2.18 -40.80
N GLN A 252 12.36 -3.01 -41.54
CA GLN A 252 10.93 -3.16 -41.32
C GLN A 252 10.62 -3.60 -39.87
N LYS A 253 11.41 -4.54 -39.34
CA LYS A 253 11.28 -5.01 -37.96
C LYS A 253 11.47 -3.87 -36.93
N LEU A 254 12.49 -3.04 -37.09
CA LEU A 254 12.73 -1.89 -36.21
C LEU A 254 11.64 -0.82 -36.33
N ASP A 255 11.12 -0.59 -37.53
CA ASP A 255 10.00 0.33 -37.77
C ASP A 255 8.70 -0.18 -37.13
N ASP A 256 8.43 -1.48 -37.21
CA ASP A 256 7.29 -2.12 -36.56
C ASP A 256 7.37 -2.03 -35.04
N LEU A 257 8.55 -2.27 -34.45
CA LEU A 257 8.80 -2.09 -33.01
C LEU A 257 8.55 -0.64 -32.59
N LYS A 258 9.06 0.33 -33.36
CA LYS A 258 8.88 1.76 -33.06
C LYS A 258 7.41 2.16 -33.08
N LYS A 259 6.65 1.65 -34.05
CA LYS A 259 5.20 1.87 -34.10
C LYS A 259 4.50 1.25 -32.89
N GLN A 260 4.87 0.01 -32.52
CA GLN A 260 4.31 -0.66 -31.36
C GLN A 260 4.54 0.12 -30.07
N VAL A 261 5.76 0.63 -29.83
CA VAL A 261 6.13 1.42 -28.65
C VAL A 261 5.34 2.73 -28.59
N ASN A 262 5.17 3.43 -29.71
CA ASN A 262 4.40 4.67 -29.79
C ASN A 262 2.91 4.49 -29.47
N ASP A 263 2.34 3.34 -29.83
CA ASP A 263 0.93 3.03 -29.61
C ASP A 263 0.63 2.53 -28.17
N LEU A 264 1.66 2.34 -27.32
CA LEU A 264 1.48 1.87 -25.94
C LEU A 264 0.75 2.91 -25.09
N LYS A 265 -0.23 2.41 -24.32
CA LYS A 265 -1.01 3.18 -23.34
C LYS A 265 -1.15 2.36 -22.05
N PRO A 266 -1.34 3.01 -20.90
CA PRO A 266 -1.64 2.31 -19.65
C PRO A 266 -2.90 1.46 -19.82
N GLN A 267 -2.81 0.17 -19.48
CA GLN A 267 -3.90 -0.81 -19.58
C GLN A 267 -4.12 -1.57 -18.27
N GLY A 268 -3.33 -1.27 -17.24
CA GLY A 268 -3.44 -1.88 -15.92
C GLY A 268 -4.79 -1.58 -15.31
N LYS A 269 -5.45 -2.61 -14.79
CA LYS A 269 -6.62 -2.40 -13.94
C LYS A 269 -6.15 -1.85 -12.59
N PRO A 270 -6.91 -0.94 -11.95
CA PRO A 270 -6.68 -0.62 -10.55
C PRO A 270 -6.54 -1.94 -9.80
N ARG A 271 -5.37 -2.18 -9.21
CA ARG A 271 -5.23 -3.32 -8.31
C ARG A 271 -6.29 -3.07 -7.24
N LEU A 272 -7.25 -3.99 -7.12
CA LEU A 272 -8.08 -4.09 -5.92
C LEU A 272 -7.11 -3.95 -4.77
N SER A 273 -7.22 -2.83 -4.06
CA SER A 273 -6.24 -2.41 -3.09
C SER A 273 -6.10 -3.54 -2.07
N SER A 274 -5.05 -4.35 -2.23
CA SER A 274 -4.41 -5.05 -1.13
C SER A 274 -3.61 -4.07 -0.28
N ASP A 275 -3.80 -2.77 -0.50
CA ASP A 275 -3.23 -1.71 0.30
C ASP A 275 -4.20 -1.43 1.45
N TRP A 276 -4.03 -2.23 2.49
CA TRP A 276 -4.63 -2.00 3.81
C TRP A 276 -4.07 -0.72 4.45
N SER A 277 -3.10 -0.02 3.81
CA SER A 277 -2.48 1.23 4.26
C SER A 277 -3.47 2.38 4.47
N ASN A 278 -4.59 2.41 3.75
CA ASN A 278 -5.63 3.42 3.89
C ASN A 278 -6.65 3.10 5.00
N THR A 279 -6.57 1.90 5.60
CA THR A 279 -7.30 1.62 6.84
C THR A 279 -6.39 1.98 7.99
N SER A 280 -6.67 3.12 8.63
CA SER A 280 -5.98 3.51 9.86
C SER A 280 -6.47 2.64 11.01
N ALA A 281 -6.04 1.38 11.06
CA ALA A 281 -6.01 0.68 12.34
C ALA A 281 -5.03 1.45 13.24
N PRO A 282 -5.44 2.06 14.36
CA PRO A 282 -4.49 2.61 15.32
C PRO A 282 -3.48 1.53 15.68
N GLN A 283 -2.21 1.84 15.41
CA GLN A 283 -1.12 0.95 15.76
C GLN A 283 -1.06 0.91 17.28
N SER A 284 -1.35 -0.25 17.88
CA SER A 284 -1.03 -0.49 19.28
C SER A 284 0.47 -0.21 19.46
N ALA A 285 0.78 0.77 20.31
CA ALA A 285 2.15 1.26 20.53
C ALA A 285 2.91 0.28 21.43
N GLY A 286 3.04 -0.98 20.96
CA GLY A 286 3.65 -2.07 21.71
C GLY A 286 5.12 -1.83 22.08
N ASN A 287 5.78 -0.82 21.49
CA ASN A 287 7.16 -0.42 21.80
C ASN A 287 7.42 1.09 21.52
N LEU A 288 6.86 2.00 22.33
CA LEU A 288 7.34 3.39 22.45
C LEU A 288 7.95 3.67 23.83
#